data_AF-A0A9E3CVI1-F1
#
_entry.id   AF-A0A9E3CVI1-F1
#
_cell.length_a   1.000
_cell.length_b   1.000
_cell.length_c   1.000
_cell.angle_alpha   90.00
_cell.angle_beta   90.00
_cell.angle_gamma   90.00
#
_symmetry.space_group_name_H-M   'P 1'
#
loop_
_entity.id
_entity.type
_entity.pdbx_description
1 polymer ?
#
loop_
_entity_poly.entity_id
_entity_poly.type
_entity_poly.pdbx_seq_one_letter_code
_entity_poly.pdbx_strand_id
1 'polypeptide(L)'
;MTGSTKWLAAFFAITIPATAFAQVSDATYCRRLSARYEAFVDNMQGHSNDRASLAGDVALQQCREGNYAAGIPVLERELINNKISLPSHS
;
A
#
# COMPACT_ATOMS: atom_id res chain seq x y z
N MET A 1 -59.97 16.05 14.52
CA MET A 1 -58.58 16.15 15.02
C MET A 1 -57.87 14.87 14.63
N THR A 2 -57.03 14.96 13.61
CA THR A 2 -56.48 13.88 12.79
C THR A 2 -55.33 13.20 13.52
N GLY A 3 -55.44 11.90 13.79
CA GLY A 3 -54.33 11.04 14.21
C GLY A 3 -53.60 10.43 13.01
N SER A 4 -52.40 9.89 13.29
CA SER A 4 -51.57 9.03 12.42
C SER A 4 -50.35 9.71 11.77
N THR A 5 -49.36 10.01 12.61
CA THR A 5 -47.98 10.31 12.18
C THR A 5 -47.28 9.00 11.80
N LYS A 6 -47.52 8.52 10.58
CA LYS A 6 -46.76 7.44 9.94
C LYS A 6 -45.38 7.95 9.51
N TRP A 7 -44.42 8.02 10.44
CA TRP A 7 -43.01 8.26 10.12
C TRP A 7 -42.13 7.28 10.91
N LEU A 8 -42.01 6.07 10.40
CA LEU A 8 -40.95 5.12 10.76
C LEU A 8 -40.49 4.41 9.49
N ALA A 9 -39.71 5.12 8.68
CA ALA A 9 -38.80 4.50 7.72
C ALA A 9 -37.42 5.12 7.98
N ALA A 10 -36.82 4.71 9.10
CA ALA A 10 -35.40 4.88 9.31
C ALA A 10 -34.68 4.01 8.27
N PHE A 11 -34.37 4.60 7.11
CA PHE A 11 -33.39 4.05 6.18
C PHE A 11 -32.03 4.11 6.88
N PHE A 12 -31.70 3.03 7.59
CA PHE A 12 -30.38 2.80 8.12
C PHE A 12 -29.46 2.57 6.90
N ALA A 13 -28.86 3.65 6.41
CA ALA A 13 -27.80 3.57 5.41
C ALA A 13 -26.63 2.82 6.06
N ILE A 14 -26.55 1.51 5.79
CA ILE A 14 -25.40 0.68 6.14
C ILE A 14 -24.22 1.24 5.36
N THR A 15 -23.39 2.05 6.01
CA THR A 15 -22.10 2.48 5.49
C THR A 15 -21.13 1.31 5.62
N ILE A 16 -21.07 0.46 4.60
CA ILE A 16 -20.11 -0.65 4.55
C ILE A 16 -18.69 -0.05 4.54
N PRO A 17 -17.80 -0.39 5.49
CA PRO A 17 -16.43 0.08 5.49
C PRO A 17 -15.65 -0.61 4.35
N ALA A 18 -15.45 0.10 3.24
CA ALA A 18 -14.66 -0.38 2.10
C ALA A 18 -13.13 -0.41 2.36
N THR A 19 -12.68 0.04 3.54
CA THR A 19 -11.25 0.18 3.87
C THR A 19 -10.53 -1.15 4.11
N ALA A 20 -11.26 -2.21 4.51
CA ALA A 20 -10.65 -3.51 4.80
C ALA A 20 -10.11 -4.23 3.55
N PHE A 21 -10.77 -4.07 2.40
CA PHE A 21 -10.34 -4.69 1.14
C PHE A 21 -9.08 -4.03 0.58
N ALA A 22 -8.99 -2.70 0.68
CA ALA A 22 -7.81 -1.94 0.26
C ALA A 22 -6.58 -2.30 1.11
N GLN A 23 -6.72 -2.44 2.43
CA GLN A 23 -5.58 -2.84 3.28
C GLN A 23 -5.00 -4.22 2.94
N VAL A 24 -5.83 -5.19 2.54
CA VAL A 24 -5.35 -6.52 2.15
C VAL A 24 -4.63 -6.50 0.80
N SER A 25 -5.17 -5.75 -0.19
CA SER A 25 -4.51 -5.56 -1.48
C SER A 25 -3.21 -4.79 -1.32
N ASP A 26 -3.20 -3.73 -0.53
CA ASP A 26 -2.05 -2.89 -0.27
C ASP A 26 -0.96 -3.66 0.46
N ALA A 27 -1.31 -4.46 1.49
CA ALA A 27 -0.37 -5.34 2.18
C ALA A 27 0.31 -6.32 1.22
N THR A 28 -0.48 -6.96 0.34
CA THR A 28 0.03 -7.93 -0.62
C THR A 28 0.93 -7.25 -1.65
N TYR A 29 0.52 -6.07 -2.13
CA TYR A 29 1.26 -5.32 -3.12
C TYR A 29 2.58 -4.77 -2.57
N CYS A 30 2.53 -4.16 -1.40
CA CYS A 30 3.67 -3.71 -0.61
C CYS A 30 4.67 -4.85 -0.35
N ARG A 31 4.20 -6.06 -0.01
CA ARG A 31 5.09 -7.23 0.15
C ARG A 31 5.81 -7.61 -1.15
N ARG A 32 5.11 -7.55 -2.29
CA ARG A 32 5.72 -7.82 -3.61
C ARG A 32 6.76 -6.76 -3.97
N LEU A 33 6.47 -5.48 -3.73
CA LEU A 33 7.41 -4.37 -3.94
C LEU A 33 8.66 -4.52 -3.05
N SER A 34 8.44 -4.84 -1.77
CA SER A 34 9.50 -5.07 -0.79
C SER A 34 10.46 -6.16 -1.26
N ALA A 35 9.93 -7.32 -1.70
CA ALA A 35 10.75 -8.42 -2.19
C ALA A 35 11.57 -8.04 -3.45
N ARG A 36 11.02 -7.21 -4.34
CA ARG A 36 11.75 -6.70 -5.52
C ARG A 36 12.87 -5.75 -5.11
N TYR A 37 12.60 -4.87 -4.15
CA TYR A 37 13.57 -3.91 -3.64
C TYR A 37 14.72 -4.62 -2.90
N GLU A 38 14.40 -5.58 -2.04
CA GLU A 38 15.40 -6.39 -1.33
C GLU A 38 16.29 -7.18 -2.30
N ALA A 39 15.69 -7.83 -3.30
CA ALA A 39 16.45 -8.51 -4.34
C ALA A 39 17.38 -7.55 -5.09
N PHE A 40 16.91 -6.35 -5.40
CA PHE A 40 17.73 -5.32 -6.02
C PHE A 40 18.91 -4.89 -5.15
N VAL A 41 18.67 -4.59 -3.88
CA VAL A 41 19.72 -4.21 -2.92
C VAL A 41 20.74 -5.35 -2.77
N ASP A 42 20.27 -6.59 -2.66
CA ASP A 42 21.13 -7.78 -2.55
C ASP A 42 22.04 -7.95 -3.77
N ASN A 43 21.49 -7.78 -4.99
CA ASN A 43 22.25 -7.82 -6.24
C ASN A 43 23.24 -6.64 -6.38
N MET A 44 23.07 -5.56 -5.62
CA MET A 44 23.95 -4.39 -5.63
C MET A 44 25.10 -4.47 -4.63
N GLN A 45 25.17 -5.47 -3.73
CA GLN A 45 26.18 -5.55 -2.67
C GLN A 45 27.66 -5.57 -3.16
N GLY A 46 27.92 -5.69 -4.47
CA GLY A 46 29.24 -5.54 -5.08
C GLY A 46 29.51 -4.22 -5.83
N HIS A 47 28.49 -3.38 -6.03
CA HIS A 47 28.58 -2.09 -6.74
C HIS A 47 27.97 -1.02 -5.85
N SER A 48 28.80 -0.12 -5.32
CA SER A 48 28.49 1.08 -4.53
C SER A 48 27.02 1.22 -4.08
N ASN A 49 26.82 1.14 -2.76
CA ASN A 49 25.55 1.31 -2.03
C ASN A 49 24.72 2.56 -2.43
N ASP A 50 25.26 3.46 -3.25
CA ASP A 50 24.62 4.63 -3.87
C ASP A 50 23.29 4.36 -4.58
N ARG A 51 23.03 3.14 -5.05
CA ARG A 51 21.76 2.84 -5.76
C ARG A 51 20.62 2.43 -4.83
N ALA A 52 20.93 2.00 -3.61
CA ALA A 52 19.93 1.78 -2.55
C ALA A 52 19.70 3.12 -1.83
N SER A 53 18.55 3.75 -2.10
CA SER A 53 18.20 5.01 -1.44
C SER A 53 17.70 4.77 -0.02
N LEU A 54 18.12 5.61 0.93
CA LEU A 54 17.57 5.68 2.29
C LEU A 54 16.03 5.78 2.29
N ALA A 55 15.45 6.43 1.27
CA ALA A 55 14.00 6.52 1.11
C ALA A 55 13.37 5.14 0.83
N GLY A 56 14.04 4.27 0.07
CA GLY A 56 13.59 2.91 -0.20
C GLY A 56 13.65 2.02 1.03
N ASP A 57 14.71 2.13 1.85
CA ASP A 57 14.80 1.42 3.13
C ASP A 57 13.71 1.86 4.12
N VAL A 58 13.47 3.16 4.23
CA VAL A 58 12.38 3.70 5.05
C VAL A 58 11.03 3.20 4.53
N ALA A 59 10.82 3.19 3.23
CA ALA A 59 9.59 2.70 2.62
C ALA A 59 9.36 1.20 2.85
N LEU A 60 10.44 0.40 2.81
CA LEU A 60 10.43 -1.01 3.19
C LEU A 60 10.00 -1.21 4.65
N GLN A 61 10.49 -0.39 5.57
CA GLN A 61 10.05 -0.44 6.97
C GLN A 61 8.59 -0.02 7.14
N GLN A 62 8.15 1.06 6.49
CA GLN A 62 6.74 1.47 6.51
C GLN A 62 5.82 0.36 5.98
N CYS A 63 6.28 -0.37 4.97
CA CYS A 63 5.63 -1.55 4.45
C CYS A 63 5.49 -2.67 5.49
N ARG A 64 6.53 -2.92 6.30
CA ARG A 64 6.51 -3.92 7.38
C ARG A 64 5.64 -3.50 8.57
N GLU A 65 5.57 -2.21 8.85
CA GLU A 65 4.78 -1.62 9.94
C GLU A 65 3.29 -1.47 9.61
N GLY A 66 2.87 -1.77 8.37
CA GLY A 66 1.48 -1.63 7.94
C GLY A 66 1.12 -0.25 7.42
N ASN A 67 2.09 0.66 7.31
CA ASN A 67 1.91 1.99 6.72
C ASN A 67 2.07 1.94 5.19
N TYR A 68 1.17 1.20 4.54
CA TYR A 68 1.24 0.92 3.10
C TYR A 68 1.07 2.19 2.24
N ALA A 69 0.21 3.11 2.67
CA ALA A 69 -0.08 4.35 1.95
C ALA A 69 1.17 5.23 1.78
N ALA A 70 2.12 5.16 2.71
CA ALA A 70 3.37 5.90 2.64
C ALA A 70 4.54 5.06 2.05
N GLY A 71 4.55 3.74 2.26
CA GLY A 71 5.60 2.86 1.74
C GLY A 71 5.49 2.53 0.25
N ILE A 72 4.30 2.19 -0.23
CA ILE A 72 4.05 1.80 -1.63
C ILE A 72 4.57 2.83 -2.64
N PRO A 73 4.13 4.11 -2.61
CA PRO A 73 4.50 5.06 -3.65
C PRO A 73 6.00 5.35 -3.70
N VAL A 74 6.70 5.21 -2.56
CA VAL A 74 8.15 5.40 -2.49
C VAL A 74 8.88 4.19 -3.08
N LEU A 75 8.49 2.96 -2.70
CA LEU A 75 9.07 1.75 -3.28
C LEU A 75 8.85 1.66 -4.80
N GLU A 76 7.66 2.00 -5.29
CA GLU A 76 7.40 2.06 -6.73
C GLU A 76 8.34 3.03 -7.44
N ARG A 77 8.50 4.24 -6.88
CA ARG A 77 9.38 5.25 -7.47
C ARG A 77 10.83 4.82 -7.47
N GLU A 78 11.31 4.21 -6.38
CA GLU A 78 12.68 3.70 -6.30
C GLU A 78 12.94 2.59 -7.33
N LEU A 79 12.02 1.64 -7.46
CA LEU A 79 12.12 0.58 -8.46
C LEU A 79 12.11 1.15 -9.89
N ILE A 80 11.21 2.08 -10.20
CA ILE A 80 11.14 2.74 -11.52
C ILE A 80 12.42 3.53 -11.82
N ASN A 81 12.91 4.32 -10.86
CA ASN A 81 14.12 5.12 -11.02
C ASN A 81 15.34 4.24 -11.33
N ASN A 82 15.37 3.03 -10.75
CA ASN A 82 16.40 2.03 -10.99
C ASN A 82 16.09 1.10 -12.18
N LYS A 83 15.06 1.42 -12.99
CA LYS A 83 14.63 0.68 -14.18
C LYS A 83 14.19 -0.76 -13.89
N ILE A 84 13.65 -0.99 -12.71
CA ILE A 84 13.14 -2.29 -12.25
C ILE A 84 11.64 -2.33 -12.49
N SER A 85 11.17 -3.42 -13.10
CA SER A 85 9.75 -3.61 -13.39
C SER A 85 8.94 -3.81 -12.12
N LEU A 86 7.79 -3.13 -12.04
CA LEU A 86 6.86 -3.26 -10.92
C LEU A 86 6.07 -4.58 -10.98
N PRO A 87 5.76 -5.19 -9.82
CA PRO A 87 4.86 -6.33 -9.77
C PRO A 87 3.44 -5.93 -10.18
N SER A 88 2.66 -6.85 -10.73
CA SER A 88 1.26 -6.57 -11.07
C SER A 88 0.43 -6.24 -9.82
N HIS A 89 -0.44 -5.23 -9.96
CA HIS A 89 -1.49 -4.90 -8.99
C HIS A 89 -2.66 -5.89 -9.16
N SER A 90 -2.47 -7.16 -8.81
CA SER A 90 -3.56 -8.15 -8.75
C SER A 90 -3.74 -8.70 -7.35
#